data_AF-A0ABD0PLI0-F1
#
_entry.id   AF-A0ABD0PLI0-F1
#
_cell.length_a   1.000
_cell.length_b   1.000
_cell.length_c   1.000
_cell.angle_alpha   90.00
_cell.angle_beta   90.00
_cell.angle_gamma   90.00
#
_symmetry.space_group_name_H-M   'P 1'
#
loop_
_entity.id
_entity.type
_entity.pdbx_description
1 polymer ?
#
loop_
_entity_poly.entity_id
_entity_poly.type
_entity_poly.pdbx_seq_one_letter_code
_entity_poly.pdbx_strand_id
1 'polypeptide(L)' 'DGSGLVTRQFNRRYRIPSGVDIMALESAMSPEGMLVISAPLTQGDTSRLLNHTGP' A
#
# COMPACT_ATOMS: atom_id res chain seq x y z
N ASP A 1 29.89 25.05 18.24
CA ASP A 1 29.34 23.69 18.42
C ASP A 1 28.35 23.40 17.30
N GLY A 2 28.87 22.93 16.16
CA GLY A 2 28.11 22.84 14.91
C GLY A 2 27.21 21.62 14.87
N SER A 3 25.93 21.78 15.20
CA SER A 3 24.90 20.77 14.89
C SER A 3 24.54 20.89 13.41
N GLY A 4 25.11 20.01 12.59
CA GLY A 4 24.72 19.89 11.19
C GLY A 4 23.26 19.45 11.07
N LEU A 5 22.49 20.10 10.19
CA LEU A 5 21.16 19.64 9.82
C LEU A 5 21.28 18.36 8.98
N VAL A 6 20.65 17.27 9.43
CA VAL A 6 20.59 16.02 8.68
C VAL A 6 19.19 15.87 8.09
N THR A 7 19.09 15.93 6.77
CA THR A 7 17.85 15.64 6.03
C THR A 7 17.91 14.22 5.50
N ARG A 8 16.83 13.45 5.71
CA ARG A 8 16.67 12.09 5.14
C ARG A 8 15.41 12.06 4.30
N GLN A 9 15.53 11.52 3.09
CA GLN A 9 14.43 11.33 2.16
C GLN A 9 14.26 9.84 1.87
N PHE A 10 13.02 9.37 1.87
CA PHE A 10 12.68 8.01 1.49
C PHE A 10 11.82 8.04 0.24
N ASN A 11 12.24 7.31 -0.79
CA ASN A 11 11.46 7.05 -1.99
C ASN A 11 11.36 5.55 -2.18
N ARG A 12 10.14 5.03 -2.31
CA ARG A 12 9.90 3.61 -2.58
C ARG A 12 8.95 3.51 -3.77
N ARG A 13 9.29 2.66 -4.73
CA ARG A 13 8.49 2.43 -5.93
C ARG A 13 8.03 0.98 -5.95
N TYR A 14 6.72 0.79 -6.00
CA TYR A 14 6.09 -0.53 -6.07
C TYR A 14 5.36 -0.67 -7.40
N ARG A 15 5.34 -1.90 -7.93
CA ARG A 15 4.40 -2.24 -9.01
C ARG A 15 3.08 -2.60 -8.35
N ILE A 16 2.00 -2.02 -8.84
CA ILE A 16 0.67 -2.35 -8.35
C ILE A 16 0.32 -3.76 -8.85
N PRO A 17 -0.09 -4.68 -7.97
CA PRO A 17 -0.56 -6.01 -8.37
C PRO A 17 -1.77 -5.94 -9.31
N SER A 18 -1.94 -6.96 -10.15
CA SER A 18 -3.15 -7.12 -10.94
C SER A 18 -4.37 -7.23 -10.02
N GLY A 19 -5.47 -6.61 -10.45
CA GLY A 19 -6.74 -6.72 -9.73
C GLY A 19 -6.92 -5.77 -8.57
N VAL A 20 -5.96 -4.88 -8.30
CA VAL A 20 -6.14 -3.78 -7.37
C VAL A 20 -6.92 -2.65 -8.05
N ASP A 21 -7.91 -2.10 -7.37
CA ASP A 21 -8.60 -0.88 -7.81
C ASP A 21 -7.72 0.34 -7.48
N ILE A 22 -7.03 0.86 -8.49
CA ILE A 22 -6.12 1.99 -8.35
C ILE A 22 -6.88 3.29 -8.04
N MET A 23 -8.15 3.39 -8.47
CA MET A 23 -8.95 4.60 -8.26
C MET A 23 -9.38 4.74 -6.79
N ALA A 24 -9.39 3.63 -6.04
CA ALA A 24 -9.71 3.59 -4.62
C ALA A 24 -8.45 3.44 -3.73
N LEU A 25 -7.26 3.78 -4.25
CA LEU A 25 -6.02 3.75 -3.47
C LEU A 25 -6.00 4.87 -2.42
N GLU A 26 -5.66 4.49 -1.19
CA GLU A 26 -5.60 5.38 -0.04
C GLU A 26 -4.26 5.26 0.69
N SER A 27 -3.91 6.31 1.43
CA SER A 27 -2.70 6.36 2.25
C SER A 27 -2.98 6.91 3.63
N ALA A 28 -2.37 6.33 4.66
CA ALA A 28 -2.45 6.80 6.03
C ALA A 28 -1.11 6.62 6.75
N MET A 29 -0.85 7.47 7.75
CA MET A 29 0.27 7.26 8.68
C MET A 29 -0.24 6.50 9.91
N SER A 30 0.42 5.40 10.26
CA SER A 30 0.11 4.66 11.48
C SER A 30 0.64 5.43 12.72
N PRO A 31 0.09 5.16 13.92
CA PRO A 31 0.60 5.74 15.17
C PRO A 31 2.09 5.46 15.41
N GLU A 32 2.61 4.35 14.88
CA GLU A 32 4.01 3.94 14.97
C GLU A 32 4.90 4.63 13.91
N GLY A 33 4.34 5.53 13.11
CA GLY A 33 5.09 6.32 12.12
C GLY A 33 5.33 5.59 10.79
N MET A 34 4.53 4.58 10.45
CA MET A 34 4.62 3.90 9.16
C MET A 34 3.66 4.51 8.14
N LEU A 35 4.13 4.77 6.92
CA LEU A 35 3.26 5.06 5.78
C LEU A 35 2.61 3.77 5.30
N VAL A 36 1.30 3.67 5.48
CA VAL A 36 0.46 2.57 5.03
C VAL A 36 -0.22 2.98 3.72
N ILE A 37 -0.11 2.12 2.71
CA ILE A 37 -0.77 2.28 1.41
C ILE A 37 -1.74 1.10 1.26
N SER A 38 -3.02 1.37 1.08
CA SER A 38 -4.08 0.35 0.98
C SER A 38 -5.01 0.62 -0.19
N ALA A 39 -5.50 -0.44 -0.82
CA ALA A 39 -6.51 -0.36 -1.86
C ALA A 39 -7.35 -1.65 -1.86
N PRO A 40 -8.64 -1.59 -2.23
CA PRO A 40 -9.45 -2.77 -2.43
C PRO A 40 -9.05 -3.50 -3.72
N LEU A 41 -9.43 -4.77 -3.78
CA LEU A 41 -9.42 -5.52 -5.04
C LEU A 41 -10.66 -5.16 -5.87
N THR A 42 -10.52 -5.15 -7.18
CA THR A 42 -11.64 -5.05 -8.12
C THR A 42 -12.58 -6.24 -7.91
N GLN A 43 -13.89 -6.01 -8.04
CA GLN A 43 -14.92 -7.01 -7.74
C GLN A 43 -14.72 -8.34 -8.51
N GLY A 44 -14.17 -8.26 -9.73
CA GLY A 44 -13.86 -9.43 -10.55
C GLY A 44 -12.79 -10.35 -9.95
N ASP A 45 -11.82 -9.80 -9.23
CA ASP A 45 -10.75 -10.59 -8.62
C ASP A 45 -11.10 -11.07 -7.20
N THR A 46 -11.87 -10.29 -6.45
CA THR A 46 -12.37 -10.71 -5.12
C THR A 46 -13.19 -11.99 -5.22
N SER A 47 -14.07 -12.10 -6.21
CA SER A 47 -14.87 -13.30 -6.45
C SER A 47 -14.01 -14.53 -6.79
N ARG A 48 -12.92 -14.34 -7.55
CA ARG A 48 -12.00 -15.42 -7.91
C ARG A 48 -11.22 -15.96 -6.71
N LEU A 49 -10.80 -15.10 -5.77
CA LEU A 49 -10.11 -15.53 -4.55
C LEU A 49 -11.02 -16.35 -3.62
N LEU A 50 -12.29 -15.96 -3.49
CA LEU A 50 -13.27 -16.68 -2.69
C LEU A 50 -13.58 -18.08 -3.26
N ASN A 51 -13.54 -18.22 -4.59
CA ASN A 51 -13.80 -19.50 -5.26
C ASN A 51 -12.63 -20.52 -5.17
N HIS A 52 -11.43 -20.09 -4.79
CA HIS A 52 -10.26 -20.97 -4.60
C HIS A 52 -10.09 -21.47 -3.15
N THR A 53 -11.04 -21.14 -2.27
CA THR A 53 -11.08 -21.67 -0.90
C THR A 53 -12.15 -22.76 -0.81
N GLY A 54 -11.91 -23.89 -1.50
CA GLY A 54 -12.67 -25.14 -1.38
C GLY A 54 -11.70 -26.31 -1.11
N PRO A 55 -12.16 -27.39 -0.44
CA PRO A 55 -11.32 -28.32 0.33
C PRO A 55 -10.25 -29.05 -0.49
#